data_AF-A0A0A9DNS0-F1
#
_entry.id   AF-A0A0A9DNS0-F1
#
_cell.length_a   1.000
_cell.length_b   1.000
_cell.length_c   1.000
_cell.angle_alpha   90.00
_cell.angle_beta   90.00
_cell.angle_gamma   90.00
#
_symmetry.space_group_name_H-M   'P 1'
#
loop_
_entity.id
_entity.type
_entity.pdbx_description
1 polymer ?
#
loop_
_entity_poly.entity_id
_entity_poly.type
_entity_poly.pdbx_seq_one_letter_code
_entity_poly.pdbx_strand_id
1 'polypeptide(L)' 'MRMLRWMCGHTRKDRIRNDDIHDRVGVAPIEEKLVQHRLTWFEHIQRRPSETSVHSRRIKRADNVKRDRGRPNLI' A
#
# COMPACT_ATOMS: atom_id res chain seq x y z
N MET A 1 14.55 3.41 5.21
CA MET A 1 15.64 3.73 4.26
C MET A 1 16.97 4.16 4.88
N ARG A 2 17.03 4.94 5.97
CA ARG A 2 18.31 5.38 6.54
C ARG A 2 19.23 4.21 6.95
N MET A 3 18.68 3.20 7.63
CA MET A 3 19.41 2.00 8.04
C MET A 3 19.88 1.17 6.83
N LEU A 4 18.99 0.85 5.90
CA LEU A 4 19.33 0.10 4.68
C LEU A 4 20.42 0.80 3.85
N ARG A 5 20.31 2.13 3.71
CA ARG A 5 21.33 2.96 3.05
C ARG A 5 22.66 2.89 3.78
N TRP A 6 22.67 3.02 5.10
CA TRP A 6 23.88 2.95 5.90
C TRP A 6 24.57 1.58 5.81
N MET A 7 23.80 0.49 5.88
CA MET A 7 24.31 -0.87 5.68
C MET A 7 24.95 -1.07 4.29
N CYS A 8 24.39 -0.43 3.27
CA CYS A 8 24.95 -0.47 1.91
C CYS A 8 26.04 0.59 1.64
N GLY A 9 26.41 1.41 2.62
CA GLY A 9 27.37 2.51 2.47
C GLY A 9 26.87 3.71 1.65
N HIS A 10 25.57 3.78 1.39
CA HIS A 10 24.96 4.81 0.55
C HIS A 10 24.54 6.03 1.35
N THR A 11 24.82 7.20 0.81
CA THR A 11 24.42 8.50 1.34
C THR A 11 23.24 9.07 0.55
N ARG A 12 22.77 10.26 0.96
CA ARG A 12 21.76 11.00 0.18
C ARG A 12 22.33 11.55 -1.14
N LYS A 13 23.65 11.75 -1.25
CA LYS A 13 24.30 12.36 -2.41
C LYS A 13 24.31 11.40 -3.62
N ASP A 14 24.28 10.10 -3.36
CA ASP A 14 24.34 9.07 -4.39
C ASP A 14 23.06 8.98 -5.23
N ARG A 15 21.95 9.56 -4.75
CA ARG A 15 20.65 9.61 -5.46
C ARG A 15 20.12 8.25 -5.95
N ILE A 16 20.64 7.15 -5.42
CA ILE A 16 20.22 5.78 -5.72
C ILE A 16 18.75 5.59 -5.33
N ARG A 17 17.96 4.88 -6.14
CA ARG A 17 16.55 4.65 -5.86
C ARG A 17 16.40 3.69 -4.68
N ASN A 18 15.27 3.80 -3.99
CA ASN A 18 14.97 2.91 -2.87
C ASN A 18 14.76 1.47 -3.34
N ASP A 19 14.20 1.30 -4.55
CA ASP A 19 13.99 0.00 -5.19
C ASP A 19 15.32 -0.75 -5.38
N ASP A 20 16.34 -0.08 -5.93
CA ASP A 20 17.69 -0.66 -6.08
C ASP A 20 18.32 -1.10 -4.75
N ILE A 21 18.03 -0.37 -3.66
CA ILE A 21 18.51 -0.71 -2.31
C ILE A 21 17.74 -1.91 -1.76
N HIS A 22 16.44 -1.99 -2.02
CA HIS A 22 15.60 -3.11 -1.62
C HIS A 22 16.03 -4.39 -2.32
N ASP A 23 16.24 -4.33 -3.64
CA ASP A 23 16.70 -5.47 -4.44
C ASP A 23 18.06 -5.97 -3.95
N ARG A 24 18.99 -5.05 -3.65
CA ARG A 24 20.32 -5.41 -3.15
C ARG A 24 20.30 -6.08 -1.77
N VAL A 25 19.37 -5.69 -0.89
CA VAL A 25 19.26 -6.23 0.48
C VAL A 25 18.25 -7.38 0.57
N GLY A 26 17.56 -7.72 -0.52
CA GLY A 26 16.51 -8.73 -0.53
C GLY A 26 15.26 -8.33 0.26
N VAL A 27 15.01 -7.02 0.39
CA VAL A 27 13.79 -6.51 1.02
C VAL A 27 12.68 -6.47 -0.02
N ALA A 28 11.58 -7.18 0.22
CA ALA A 28 10.43 -7.13 -0.68
C ALA A 28 9.91 -5.68 -0.87
N PRO A 29 9.61 -5.25 -2.11
CA PRO A 29 8.99 -3.97 -2.38
C PRO A 29 7.71 -3.74 -1.57
N ILE A 30 7.44 -2.48 -1.21
CA ILE A 30 6.24 -2.10 -0.46
C ILE A 30 4.97 -2.47 -1.24
N GLU A 31 5.00 -2.39 -2.56
CA GLU A 31 3.87 -2.73 -3.42
C GLU A 31 3.43 -4.19 -3.24
N GLU A 32 4.37 -5.13 -3.14
CA GLU A 32 4.06 -6.54 -2.89
C GLU A 32 3.37 -6.74 -1.55
N LYS A 33 3.85 -6.05 -0.49
CA LYS A 33 3.20 -6.10 0.83
C LYS A 33 1.79 -5.51 0.81
N LEU A 34 1.57 -4.44 0.04
CA LEU A 34 0.25 -3.85 -0.14
C LEU A 34 -0.70 -4.79 -0.89
N VAL A 35 -0.21 -5.45 -1.95
CA VAL A 35 -0.97 -6.45 -2.71
C VAL A 35 -1.34 -7.62 -1.80
N GLN A 36 -0.38 -8.17 -1.05
CA GLN A 36 -0.61 -9.26 -0.12
C GLN A 36 -1.68 -8.90 0.93
N HIS A 37 -1.56 -7.73 1.57
CA HIS A 37 -2.55 -7.25 2.54
C HIS A 37 -3.95 -7.09 1.92
N ARG A 38 -4.04 -6.55 0.70
CA ARG A 38 -5.33 -6.44 -0.01
C ARG A 38 -5.94 -7.80 -0.29
N LEU A 39 -5.15 -8.78 -0.73
CA LEU A 39 -5.63 -10.13 -1.01
C LEU A 39 -6.12 -10.81 0.27
N THR A 40 -5.37 -10.72 1.37
CA THR A 40 -5.82 -11.23 2.68
C THR A 40 -7.13 -10.58 3.12
N TRP A 41 -7.29 -9.28 2.89
CA TRP A 41 -8.54 -8.57 3.17
C TRP A 41 -9.71 -9.07 2.30
N PHE A 42 -9.51 -9.27 1.01
CA PHE A 42 -10.55 -9.81 0.11
C PHE A 42 -10.93 -11.24 0.47
N GLU A 43 -9.96 -12.09 0.77
CA GLU A 43 -10.18 -13.45 1.25
C GLU A 43 -10.98 -13.45 2.57
N HIS A 44 -10.66 -12.53 3.49
CA HIS A 44 -11.42 -12.34 4.73
C HIS A 44 -12.87 -11.94 4.46
N ILE A 45 -13.11 -11.03 3.51
CA ILE A 45 -14.46 -10.64 3.11
C ILE A 45 -15.22 -11.84 2.52
N GLN A 46 -14.59 -12.62 1.64
CA GLN A 46 -15.22 -13.79 1.00
C GLN A 46 -15.54 -14.92 1.98
N ARG A 47 -14.72 -15.10 3.03
CA ARG A 47 -14.98 -16.07 4.10
C ARG A 47 -16.12 -15.67 5.04
N ARG A 48 -16.60 -14.42 4.99
CA ARG A 48 -17.68 -13.93 5.85
C ARG A 48 -19.05 -14.33 5.28
N PRO A 49 -19.96 -14.92 6.09
CA PRO A 49 -21.29 -15.34 5.61
C PRO A 49 -22.11 -14.14 5.10
N SER A 50 -22.84 -14.37 4.00
CA SER A 50 -23.62 -13.36 3.26
C SER A 50 -24.74 -12.71 4.09
N GLU A 51 -25.30 -13.46 5.04
CA GLU A 51 -26.52 -13.09 5.77
C GLU A 51 -26.36 -11.89 6.73
N THR A 52 -25.14 -11.48 7.08
CA THR A 52 -24.90 -10.36 8.05
C THR A 52 -24.19 -9.17 7.42
N SER A 53 -23.81 -9.23 6.15
CA SER A 53 -22.92 -8.25 5.54
C SER A 53 -23.70 -7.12 4.84
N VAL A 54 -23.88 -6.00 5.55
CA VAL A 54 -24.27 -4.68 4.99
C VAL A 54 -23.20 -4.16 3.98
N HIS A 55 -22.05 -4.85 3.89
CA HIS A 55 -20.86 -4.48 3.13
C HIS A 55 -20.92 -4.83 1.64
N SER A 56 -21.80 -5.75 1.22
CA SER A 56 -21.99 -6.09 -0.20
C SER A 56 -22.35 -4.86 -1.05
N ARG A 57 -23.03 -3.87 -0.45
CA ARG A 57 -23.39 -2.60 -1.10
C ARG A 57 -22.19 -1.66 -1.31
N ARG A 58 -21.09 -1.78 -0.55
CA ARG A 58 -19.91 -0.92 -0.67
C ARG A 58 -18.97 -1.35 -1.80
N ILE A 59 -18.82 -2.65 -2.04
CA ILE A 59 -17.96 -3.18 -3.13
C ILE A 59 -18.48 -2.70 -4.50
N LYS A 60 -19.80 -2.64 -4.68
CA LYS A 60 -20.45 -2.12 -5.90
C LYS A 60 -20.28 -0.62 -6.14
N ARG A 61 -19.75 0.15 -5.18
CA ARG A 61 -19.57 1.61 -5.28
C ARG A 61 -18.10 2.03 -5.48
N ALA A 62 -17.18 1.09 -5.63
CA ALA A 62 -15.77 1.40 -5.86
C ALA A 62 -15.52 1.99 -7.26
N ASP A 63 -16.50 1.92 -8.17
CA ASP A 63 -16.44 2.58 -9.46
C ASP A 63 -16.81 4.05 -9.32
N ASN A 64 -15.78 4.91 -9.38
CA ASN A 64 -15.85 6.32 -9.78
C ASN A 64 -16.30 7.36 -8.73
N VAL A 65 -15.71 7.33 -7.53
CA VAL A 65 -15.56 8.58 -6.77
C VAL A 65 -14.08 8.89 -6.62
N LYS A 66 -13.55 9.66 -7.58
CA LYS A 66 -12.28 10.38 -7.39
C LYS A 66 -12.47 11.32 -6.20
N ARG A 67 -12.00 10.90 -5.03
CA ARG A 67 -11.86 11.79 -3.88
C ARG A 67 -10.67 12.68 -4.19
N ASP A 68 -10.93 13.92 -4.56
CA ASP A 68 -9.87 14.91 -4.76
C ASP A 68 -9.08 15.03 -3.46
N ARG A 69 -7.76 14.80 -3.55
CA ARG A 69 -6.83 15.07 -2.46
C ARG A 69 -6.63 16.58 -2.40
N GLY A 70 -7.51 17.27 -1.70
CA GLY A 70 -7.43 18.72 -1.45
C GLY A 70 -7.46 19.03 0.05
N ARG A 71 -6.74 20.09 0.45
CA ARG A 71 -6.85 20.69 1.78
C ARG A 71 -8.25 21.30 1.93
N PRO A 72 -8.98 21.09 3.04
CA PRO A 72 -10.24 21.80 3.29
C PRO A 72 -9.98 23.30 3.32
N ASN A 73 -10.77 24.09 2.59
CA ASN A 73 -10.77 25.54 2.73
C ASN A 73 -11.23 25.89 4.15
N LEU A 74 -10.40 26.65 4.86
CA LEU A 74 -10.80 27.30 6.10
C LEU A 74 -11.75 28.44 5.70
N ILE A 75 -13.02 28.30 6.11
CA ILE A 75 -13.97 29.41 6.18
C ILE A 75 -13.59 30.27 7.39
#